data_AF-A4A183-F1
#
_entry.id   AF-A4A183-F1
#
_cell.length_a   1.000
_cell.length_b   1.000
_cell.length_c   1.000
_cell.angle_alpha   90.00
_cell.angle_beta   90.00
_cell.angle_gamma   90.00
#
_symmetry.space_group_name_H-M   'P 1'
#
loop_
_entity.id
_entity.type
_entity.pdbx_description
1 polymer ?
#
loop_
_entity_poly.entity_id
_entity_poly.type
_entity_poly.pdbx_seq_one_letter_code
_entity_poly.pdbx_strand_id
1 'polypeptide(L)'
;MGTSRDEQRVDGLQEEYAKKFMLDYNFPSYSVGECRPIRGPGRREIGHGALAERSVKPVLPGPDEFPYTIRVISDILESNGSSSMASVCAATLGLMAAGVPISNPVAGISVGLVKEGDDFILLTDILGDEDHFGDMDFKIAGTQNGITGIQLDLKIAGISAEIIKATLEQSRIARIEILRTMLTTISAPKDEPSIWAPRLLSTKINPEKIGLLIGPGGKTIRGIQEETGATIDVQEDGTVLVASSTLEWAEAALARVQAITGEVEVGKIYEGRVTSVKDFGAFVEILPGRDGLCHISELSNEYVGNVNDVVKVGDMLKVKVLLVDEHDRVKLSHKAIDAPEGDAGGEPQTAGAGDSGGRGDRGGRGGDRGGRGGRSGGGRGRRED
;
A
#
# COMPACT_ATOMS: atom_id res chain seq x y z
N MET A 1 -4.14 -16.00 4.97
CA MET A 1 -3.46 -14.75 4.60
C MET A 1 -2.03 -15.10 4.22
N GLY A 2 -1.51 -14.50 3.16
CA GLY A 2 -0.23 -14.83 2.56
C GLY A 2 0.56 -13.59 2.15
N THR A 3 1.65 -13.81 1.45
CA THR A 3 2.59 -12.82 0.94
C THR A 3 2.32 -12.49 -0.53
N SER A 4 3.12 -11.61 -1.15
CA SER A 4 3.01 -11.33 -2.60
C SER A 4 3.19 -12.59 -3.47
N ARG A 5 3.90 -13.62 -2.97
CA ARG A 5 4.07 -14.89 -3.69
C ARG A 5 2.80 -15.71 -3.79
N ASP A 6 1.85 -15.46 -2.90
CA ASP A 6 0.55 -16.14 -2.85
C ASP A 6 -0.51 -15.43 -3.71
N GLU A 7 -0.14 -14.32 -4.36
CA GLU A 7 -1.03 -13.60 -5.26
C GLU A 7 -1.34 -14.43 -6.51
N GLN A 8 -2.60 -14.39 -6.94
CA GLN A 8 -2.99 -15.03 -8.19
C GLN A 8 -2.59 -14.13 -9.36
N ARG A 9 -1.66 -14.59 -10.19
CA ARG A 9 -1.35 -13.98 -11.49
C ARG A 9 -2.42 -14.39 -12.49
N VAL A 10 -3.09 -13.40 -13.08
CA VAL A 10 -4.13 -13.60 -14.08
C VAL A 10 -3.58 -13.24 -15.44
N ASP A 11 -3.22 -14.26 -16.21
CA ASP A 11 -2.86 -14.16 -17.62
C ASP A 11 -4.13 -14.35 -18.47
N GLY A 12 -4.57 -13.28 -19.11
CA GLY A 12 -5.83 -13.22 -19.85
C GLY A 12 -5.68 -12.48 -21.17
N LEU A 13 -6.80 -12.03 -21.75
CA LEU A 13 -6.76 -11.21 -22.97
C LEU A 13 -6.29 -9.77 -22.70
N GLN A 14 -6.40 -9.32 -21.45
CA GLN A 14 -5.93 -8.01 -21.01
C GLN A 14 -4.51 -8.10 -20.48
N GLU A 15 -3.90 -6.95 -20.16
CA GLU A 15 -2.60 -6.91 -19.49
C GLU A 15 -2.63 -7.77 -18.22
N GLU A 16 -1.53 -8.49 -18.02
CA GLU A 16 -1.37 -9.37 -16.87
C GLU A 16 -1.49 -8.56 -15.58
N TYR A 17 -2.31 -9.04 -14.65
CA TYR A 17 -2.45 -8.42 -13.34
C TYR A 17 -2.42 -9.46 -12.22
N ALA A 18 -2.02 -9.01 -11.03
CA ALA A 18 -2.00 -9.83 -9.83
C ALA A 18 -3.22 -9.55 -8.95
N LYS A 19 -3.79 -10.60 -8.37
CA LYS A 19 -4.97 -10.55 -7.50
C LYS A 19 -4.57 -10.78 -6.05
N LYS A 20 -4.64 -9.73 -5.24
CA LYS A 20 -4.39 -9.78 -3.79
C LYS A 20 -5.56 -10.32 -2.98
N PHE A 21 -6.78 -10.21 -3.51
CA PHE A 21 -7.97 -10.77 -2.87
C PHE A 21 -8.60 -11.82 -3.78
N MET A 22 -8.83 -12.99 -3.22
CA MET A 22 -9.45 -14.13 -3.89
C MET A 22 -10.55 -14.68 -2.99
N LEU A 23 -11.71 -14.97 -3.58
CA LEU A 23 -12.77 -15.72 -2.91
C LEU A 23 -13.13 -16.94 -3.74
N ASP A 24 -12.74 -18.10 -3.22
CA ASP A 24 -13.13 -19.38 -3.77
C ASP A 24 -14.43 -19.85 -3.12
N TYR A 25 -15.33 -20.37 -3.94
CA TYR A 25 -16.62 -20.87 -3.51
C TYR A 25 -16.74 -22.32 -3.93
N ASN A 26 -17.01 -23.20 -2.99
CA ASN A 26 -17.17 -24.63 -3.21
C ASN A 26 -18.58 -25.07 -2.83
N PHE A 27 -19.21 -25.84 -3.72
CA PHE A 27 -20.56 -26.37 -3.54
C PHE A 27 -20.55 -27.89 -3.64
N PRO A 28 -20.08 -28.59 -2.60
CA PRO A 28 -20.02 -30.04 -2.61
C PRO A 28 -21.42 -30.65 -2.69
N SER A 29 -21.56 -31.77 -3.39
CA SER A 29 -22.86 -32.43 -3.62
C SER A 29 -23.61 -32.81 -2.34
N TYR A 30 -22.90 -33.09 -1.24
CA TYR A 30 -23.53 -33.42 0.03
C TYR A 30 -24.30 -32.24 0.64
N SER A 31 -24.01 -31.01 0.23
CA SER A 31 -24.70 -29.81 0.76
C SER A 31 -26.19 -29.74 0.41
N VAL A 32 -26.60 -30.51 -0.59
CA VAL A 32 -28.00 -30.70 -1.01
C VAL A 32 -28.46 -32.16 -0.82
N GLY A 33 -27.71 -32.96 -0.06
CA GLY A 33 -28.02 -34.37 0.18
C GLY A 33 -27.77 -35.30 -1.00
N GLU A 34 -27.02 -34.87 -2.02
CA GLU A 34 -26.70 -35.68 -3.18
C GLU A 34 -25.31 -36.34 -3.09
N CYS A 35 -25.09 -37.38 -3.90
CA CYS A 35 -23.79 -38.03 -4.04
C CYS A 35 -23.28 -37.90 -5.48
N ARG A 36 -22.25 -37.07 -5.69
CA ARG A 36 -21.57 -36.91 -6.98
C ARG A 36 -20.05 -36.96 -6.79
N PRO A 37 -19.28 -37.40 -7.82
CA PRO A 37 -17.82 -37.34 -7.76
C PRO A 37 -17.33 -35.91 -7.55
N ILE A 38 -16.38 -35.73 -6.63
CA ILE A 38 -15.72 -34.44 -6.41
C ILE A 38 -14.84 -34.15 -7.64
N ARG A 39 -15.15 -33.07 -8.35
CA ARG A 39 -14.38 -32.55 -9.49
C ARG A 39 -13.96 -31.11 -9.19
N GLY A 40 -13.21 -30.50 -10.11
CA GLY A 40 -12.93 -29.06 -10.05
C GLY A 40 -14.20 -28.21 -10.16
N PRO A 41 -14.13 -26.92 -9.79
CA PRO A 41 -15.29 -26.06 -9.69
C PRO A 41 -15.97 -25.84 -11.05
N GLY A 42 -17.29 -25.92 -11.05
CA GLY A 42 -18.14 -25.63 -12.21
C GLY A 42 -18.37 -24.13 -12.42
N ARG A 43 -19.04 -23.78 -13.52
CA ARG A 43 -19.34 -22.38 -13.86
C ARG A 43 -20.16 -21.65 -12.78
N ARG A 44 -21.12 -22.33 -12.16
CA ARG A 44 -21.97 -21.73 -11.11
C ARG A 44 -21.16 -21.42 -9.86
N GLU A 45 -20.25 -22.31 -9.47
CA GLU A 45 -19.36 -22.10 -8.31
C GLU A 45 -18.43 -20.91 -8.54
N ILE A 46 -17.81 -20.83 -9.72
CA ILE A 46 -16.98 -19.69 -10.12
C ILE A 46 -17.81 -18.39 -10.14
N GLY A 47 -19.03 -18.42 -10.70
CA GLY A 47 -19.91 -17.26 -10.76
C GLY A 47 -20.38 -16.77 -9.39
N HIS A 48 -20.73 -17.68 -8.48
CA HIS A 48 -21.08 -17.35 -7.10
C HIS A 48 -19.88 -16.80 -6.32
N GLY A 49 -18.70 -17.41 -6.47
CA GLY A 49 -17.45 -16.92 -5.90
C GLY A 49 -17.13 -15.51 -6.36
N ALA A 50 -17.23 -15.25 -7.66
CA ALA A 50 -17.01 -13.92 -8.24
C ALA A 50 -18.02 -12.87 -7.74
N LEU A 51 -19.29 -13.24 -7.58
CA LEU A 51 -20.31 -12.34 -7.01
C LEU A 51 -19.96 -11.98 -5.56
N ALA A 52 -19.63 -12.98 -4.74
CA ALA A 52 -19.26 -12.75 -3.34
C ALA A 52 -17.98 -11.92 -3.24
N GLU A 53 -16.96 -12.24 -4.04
CA GLU A 53 -15.70 -11.50 -4.11
C GLU A 53 -15.95 -10.02 -4.43
N ARG A 54 -16.71 -9.74 -5.50
CA ARG A 54 -17.04 -8.38 -5.93
C ARG A 54 -17.84 -7.62 -4.88
N SER A 55 -18.64 -8.34 -4.08
CA SER A 55 -19.47 -7.74 -3.03
C SER A 55 -18.67 -7.36 -1.78
N VAL A 56 -17.59 -8.08 -1.47
CA VAL A 56 -16.75 -7.83 -0.29
C VAL A 56 -15.55 -6.93 -0.63
N LYS A 57 -15.02 -7.01 -1.85
CA LYS A 57 -13.85 -6.24 -2.29
C LYS A 57 -13.91 -4.73 -1.98
N PRO A 58 -15.05 -4.01 -2.10
CA PRO A 58 -15.12 -2.58 -1.85
C PRO A 58 -14.85 -2.15 -0.40
N VAL A 59 -14.94 -3.07 0.57
CA VAL A 59 -14.68 -2.76 1.99
C VAL A 59 -13.28 -3.19 2.45
N LEU A 60 -12.50 -3.83 1.58
CA LEU A 60 -11.15 -4.27 1.92
C LEU A 60 -10.20 -3.07 2.06
N PRO A 61 -9.24 -3.15 3.00
CA PRO A 61 -8.19 -2.14 3.14
C PRO A 61 -7.30 -2.08 1.89
N GLY A 62 -6.65 -0.93 1.72
CA GLY A 62 -5.62 -0.76 0.70
C GLY A 62 -4.37 -1.60 1.01
N PRO A 63 -3.51 -1.86 0.00
CA PRO A 63 -2.28 -2.63 0.19
C PRO A 63 -1.28 -1.95 1.15
N ASP A 64 -1.34 -0.63 1.29
CA ASP A 64 -0.47 0.13 2.21
C ASP A 64 -0.88 -0.05 3.67
N GLU A 65 -2.18 -0.22 3.93
CA GLU A 65 -2.74 -0.41 5.27
C GLU A 65 -2.68 -1.88 5.70
N PHE A 66 -2.95 -2.80 4.76
CA PHE A 66 -2.96 -4.23 5.04
C PHE A 66 -2.27 -5.00 3.91
N PRO A 67 -0.94 -5.19 4.00
CA PRO A 67 -0.13 -5.67 2.90
C PRO A 67 -0.16 -7.20 2.73
N TYR A 68 -1.30 -7.81 3.04
CA TYR A 68 -1.50 -9.25 2.96
C TYR A 68 -2.22 -9.64 1.67
N THR A 69 -1.83 -10.78 1.12
CA THR A 69 -2.68 -11.50 0.18
C THR A 69 -3.76 -12.25 0.95
N ILE A 70 -5.02 -12.02 0.61
CA ILE A 70 -6.18 -12.56 1.30
C ILE A 70 -6.87 -13.56 0.38
N ARG A 71 -6.98 -14.80 0.86
CA ARG A 71 -7.79 -15.85 0.24
C ARG A 71 -8.89 -16.25 1.21
N VAL A 72 -10.13 -16.15 0.76
CA VAL A 72 -11.31 -16.67 1.45
C VAL A 72 -11.79 -17.90 0.71
N ILE A 73 -12.07 -18.97 1.43
CA ILE A 73 -12.68 -20.18 0.89
C ILE A 73 -14.04 -20.32 1.58
N SER A 74 -15.11 -20.29 0.79
CA SER A 74 -16.48 -20.51 1.25
C SER A 74 -16.91 -21.92 0.87
N ASP A 75 -16.91 -22.82 1.86
CA ASP A 75 -17.40 -24.19 1.71
C ASP A 75 -18.86 -24.26 2.13
N ILE A 76 -19.75 -24.50 1.17
CA ILE A 76 -21.17 -24.63 1.46
C ILE A 76 -21.45 -26.02 2.00
N LEU A 77 -21.78 -26.09 3.29
CA LEU A 77 -22.06 -27.35 3.97
C LEU A 77 -23.53 -27.77 3.84
N GLU A 78 -24.43 -26.81 3.70
CA GLU A 78 -25.87 -26.97 3.53
C GLU A 78 -26.41 -25.87 2.62
N SER A 79 -27.40 -26.17 1.79
CA SER A 79 -28.00 -25.18 0.90
C SER A 79 -29.48 -25.44 0.66
N ASN A 80 -30.32 -24.52 1.15
CA ASN A 80 -31.74 -24.44 0.79
C ASN A 80 -32.17 -23.00 0.40
N GLY A 81 -31.20 -22.13 0.16
CA GLY A 81 -31.42 -20.72 -0.20
C GLY A 81 -30.18 -20.14 -0.87
N SER A 82 -30.00 -18.82 -0.80
CA SER A 82 -28.90 -18.15 -1.47
C SER A 82 -27.55 -18.33 -0.77
N SER A 83 -26.88 -19.45 -1.05
CA SER A 83 -25.54 -19.78 -0.55
C SER A 83 -24.45 -18.77 -0.97
N SER A 84 -24.64 -18.04 -2.07
CA SER A 84 -23.73 -16.96 -2.49
C SER A 84 -23.85 -15.74 -1.57
N MET A 85 -25.06 -15.42 -1.09
CA MET A 85 -25.26 -14.35 -0.10
C MET A 85 -24.78 -14.79 1.29
N ALA A 86 -25.00 -16.05 1.65
CA ALA A 86 -24.39 -16.63 2.85
C ALA A 86 -22.85 -16.54 2.80
N SER A 87 -22.24 -16.75 1.62
CA SER A 87 -20.79 -16.61 1.44
C SER A 87 -20.29 -15.18 1.65
N VAL A 88 -21.07 -14.15 1.30
CA VAL A 88 -20.73 -12.75 1.60
C VAL A 88 -20.72 -12.50 3.11
N CYS A 89 -21.75 -12.99 3.81
CA CYS A 89 -21.83 -12.87 5.27
C CYS A 89 -20.69 -13.63 5.96
N ALA A 90 -20.44 -14.88 5.54
CA ALA A 90 -19.38 -15.72 6.08
C ALA A 90 -17.98 -15.14 5.79
N ALA A 91 -17.73 -14.65 4.58
CA ALA A 91 -16.49 -13.97 4.22
C ALA A 91 -16.25 -12.75 5.10
N THR A 92 -17.27 -11.93 5.33
CA THR A 92 -17.17 -10.75 6.21
C THR A 92 -16.76 -11.15 7.62
N LEU A 93 -17.46 -12.12 8.24
CA LEU A 93 -17.11 -12.61 9.57
C LEU A 93 -15.71 -13.25 9.61
N GLY A 94 -15.35 -14.01 8.58
CA GLY A 94 -14.04 -14.64 8.45
C GLY A 94 -12.90 -13.62 8.35
N LEU A 95 -13.09 -12.55 7.59
CA LEU A 95 -12.15 -11.44 7.49
C LEU A 95 -11.97 -10.74 8.84
N MET A 96 -13.08 -10.42 9.52
CA MET A 96 -13.04 -9.82 10.86
C MET A 96 -12.34 -10.73 11.88
N ALA A 97 -12.66 -12.03 11.86
CA ALA A 97 -12.07 -13.03 12.74
C ALA A 97 -10.56 -13.25 12.49
N ALA A 98 -10.12 -13.01 11.25
CA ALA A 98 -8.72 -13.08 10.83
C ALA A 98 -7.92 -11.79 11.13
N GLY A 99 -8.58 -10.72 11.59
CA GLY A 99 -7.94 -9.44 11.87
C GLY A 99 -7.73 -8.56 10.64
N VAL A 100 -8.52 -8.76 9.58
CA VAL A 100 -8.51 -7.89 8.41
C VAL A 100 -9.29 -6.62 8.73
N PRO A 101 -8.68 -5.41 8.65
CA PRO A 101 -9.33 -4.15 8.98
C PRO A 101 -10.28 -3.70 7.86
N ILE A 102 -11.42 -4.39 7.71
CA ILE A 102 -12.45 -3.99 6.77
C ILE A 102 -13.12 -2.68 7.22
N SER A 103 -13.41 -1.78 6.28
CA SER A 103 -13.98 -0.47 6.61
C SER A 103 -15.40 -0.56 7.18
N ASN A 104 -16.20 -1.51 6.68
CA ASN A 104 -17.56 -1.78 7.15
C ASN A 104 -17.92 -3.26 6.92
N PRO A 105 -18.74 -3.87 7.79
CA PRO A 105 -19.26 -5.22 7.57
C PRO A 105 -20.25 -5.24 6.39
N VAL A 106 -20.21 -6.31 5.60
CA VAL A 106 -21.08 -6.53 4.44
C VAL A 106 -21.98 -7.74 4.70
N ALA A 107 -23.28 -7.60 4.42
CA ALA A 107 -24.20 -8.74 4.38
C ALA A 107 -24.83 -8.86 2.98
N GLY A 108 -25.26 -10.07 2.65
CA GLY A 108 -26.01 -10.37 1.44
C GLY A 108 -27.43 -10.84 1.78
N ILE A 109 -28.36 -10.61 0.86
CA ILE A 109 -29.73 -11.14 0.90
C ILE A 109 -30.19 -11.45 -0.53
N SER A 110 -31.05 -12.45 -0.72
CA SER A 110 -31.78 -12.64 -1.97
C SER A 110 -33.26 -12.30 -1.75
N VAL A 111 -33.85 -11.64 -2.75
CA VAL A 111 -35.27 -11.32 -2.81
C VAL A 111 -35.83 -11.82 -4.13
N GLY A 112 -36.94 -12.57 -4.04
CA GLY A 112 -37.66 -13.08 -5.19
C GLY A 112 -38.87 -12.23 -5.55
N LEU A 113 -39.41 -12.47 -6.74
CA LEU A 113 -40.66 -11.90 -7.22
C LEU A 113 -41.61 -13.03 -7.64
N VAL A 114 -42.88 -12.88 -7.30
CA VAL A 114 -43.99 -13.60 -7.93
C VAL A 114 -44.95 -12.55 -8.50
N LYS A 115 -45.28 -12.66 -9.78
CA LYS A 115 -46.08 -11.67 -10.50
C LYS A 115 -47.16 -12.35 -11.35
N GLU A 116 -48.41 -11.92 -11.17
CA GLU A 116 -49.55 -12.37 -11.98
C GLU A 116 -50.32 -11.15 -12.48
N GLY A 117 -50.39 -10.97 -13.80
CA GLY A 117 -50.99 -9.75 -14.37
C GLY A 117 -50.24 -8.51 -13.90
N ASP A 118 -50.94 -7.58 -13.24
CA ASP A 118 -50.36 -6.36 -12.66
C ASP A 118 -49.99 -6.52 -11.16
N ASP A 119 -50.45 -7.60 -10.52
CA ASP A 119 -50.19 -7.87 -9.11
C ASP A 119 -48.83 -8.53 -8.93
N PHE A 120 -48.12 -8.14 -7.86
CA PHE A 120 -46.83 -8.74 -7.53
C PHE A 120 -46.60 -8.84 -6.02
N ILE A 121 -45.79 -9.83 -5.63
CA ILE A 121 -45.33 -10.05 -4.26
C ILE A 121 -43.81 -10.25 -4.27
N LEU A 122 -43.15 -9.63 -3.30
CA LEU A 122 -41.72 -9.79 -3.07
C LEU A 122 -41.47 -10.74 -1.90
N LEU A 123 -40.61 -11.72 -2.11
CA LEU A 123 -40.25 -12.74 -1.13
C LEU A 123 -38.86 -12.44 -0.55
N THR A 124 -38.75 -12.27 0.76
CA THR A 124 -37.45 -12.05 1.43
C THR A 124 -36.80 -13.37 1.78
N ASP A 125 -35.50 -13.49 1.51
CA ASP A 125 -34.67 -14.66 1.82
C ASP A 125 -35.20 -15.95 1.17
N ILE A 126 -35.31 -15.92 -0.15
CA ILE A 126 -35.96 -16.99 -0.89
C ILE A 126 -35.29 -18.34 -0.71
N LEU A 127 -36.13 -19.36 -0.59
CA LEU A 127 -35.75 -20.76 -0.65
C LEU A 127 -35.44 -21.19 -2.08
N GLY A 128 -34.79 -22.35 -2.23
CA GLY A 128 -34.51 -22.93 -3.55
C GLY A 128 -35.76 -23.16 -4.40
N ASP A 129 -36.87 -23.57 -3.78
CA ASP A 129 -38.15 -23.76 -4.48
C ASP A 129 -38.78 -22.42 -4.89
N GLU A 130 -38.69 -21.40 -4.03
CA GLU A 130 -39.21 -20.05 -4.32
C GLU A 130 -38.41 -19.38 -5.44
N ASP A 131 -37.09 -19.58 -5.48
CA ASP A 131 -36.27 -19.22 -6.65
C ASP A 131 -36.76 -19.99 -7.87
N HIS A 132 -36.89 -21.33 -7.80
CA HIS A 132 -37.26 -22.16 -8.95
C HIS A 132 -38.57 -21.72 -9.61
N PHE A 133 -39.61 -21.48 -8.80
CA PHE A 133 -40.95 -21.10 -9.27
C PHE A 133 -41.17 -19.59 -9.40
N GLY A 134 -40.29 -18.76 -8.85
CA GLY A 134 -40.38 -17.30 -8.92
C GLY A 134 -39.98 -16.71 -10.28
N ASP A 135 -40.41 -15.48 -10.52
CA ASP A 135 -40.23 -14.71 -11.75
C ASP A 135 -38.92 -13.91 -11.79
N MET A 136 -38.28 -13.73 -10.63
CA MET A 136 -37.05 -12.97 -10.44
C MET A 136 -36.27 -13.53 -9.25
N ASP A 137 -34.94 -13.56 -9.36
CA ASP A 137 -34.01 -13.70 -8.24
C ASP A 137 -33.08 -12.48 -8.20
N PHE A 138 -33.21 -11.69 -7.15
CA PHE A 138 -32.47 -10.45 -6.95
C PHE A 138 -31.56 -10.60 -5.72
N LYS A 139 -30.27 -10.81 -5.97
CA LYS A 139 -29.23 -10.88 -4.94
C LYS A 139 -28.61 -9.51 -4.71
N ILE A 140 -28.64 -9.03 -3.47
CA ILE A 140 -28.12 -7.71 -3.07
C ILE A 140 -27.20 -7.87 -1.87
N ALA A 141 -25.98 -7.36 -2.01
CA ALA A 141 -24.99 -7.28 -0.95
C ALA A 141 -24.60 -5.83 -0.66
N GLY A 142 -24.29 -5.53 0.60
CA GLY A 142 -23.94 -4.18 0.98
C GLY A 142 -23.69 -4.00 2.47
N THR A 143 -23.25 -2.79 2.80
CA THR A 143 -23.06 -2.32 4.17
C THR A 143 -24.31 -1.60 4.65
N GLN A 144 -24.23 -1.03 5.86
CA GLN A 144 -25.22 -0.06 6.36
C GLN A 144 -25.27 1.25 5.56
N ASN A 145 -24.17 1.59 4.86
CA ASN A 145 -24.01 2.86 4.15
C ASN A 145 -24.41 2.77 2.67
N GLY A 146 -24.47 1.56 2.11
CA GLY A 146 -24.76 1.41 0.69
C GLY A 146 -24.64 -0.02 0.19
N ILE A 147 -24.89 -0.19 -1.11
CA ILE A 147 -24.81 -1.46 -1.82
C ILE A 147 -23.40 -1.63 -2.38
N THR A 148 -22.83 -2.82 -2.23
CA THR A 148 -21.51 -3.19 -2.75
C THR A 148 -21.60 -4.18 -3.91
N GLY A 149 -22.70 -4.93 -4.03
CA GLY A 149 -22.91 -5.89 -5.12
C GLY A 149 -24.38 -6.14 -5.42
N ILE A 150 -24.69 -6.26 -6.72
CA ILE A 150 -26.02 -6.64 -7.23
C ILE A 150 -25.87 -7.73 -8.28
N GLN A 151 -26.74 -8.72 -8.23
CA GLN A 151 -27.02 -9.63 -9.33
C GLN A 151 -28.53 -9.78 -9.45
N LEU A 152 -29.04 -9.68 -10.67
CA LEU A 152 -30.45 -9.81 -10.99
C LEU A 152 -30.58 -10.86 -12.10
N ASP A 153 -31.41 -11.87 -11.86
CA ASP A 153 -31.85 -12.82 -12.87
C ASP A 153 -33.38 -12.69 -13.04
N LEU A 154 -33.83 -12.63 -14.29
CA LEU A 154 -35.23 -12.41 -14.64
C LEU A 154 -35.72 -13.55 -15.53
N LYS A 155 -36.84 -14.16 -15.15
CA LYS A 155 -37.53 -15.18 -15.95
C LYS A 155 -38.71 -14.62 -16.74
N ILE A 156 -39.08 -13.38 -16.45
CA ILE A 156 -40.11 -12.62 -17.16
C ILE A 156 -39.49 -11.54 -18.05
N ALA A 157 -40.30 -10.98 -18.96
CA ALA A 157 -39.84 -10.00 -19.95
C ALA A 157 -39.28 -8.70 -19.34
N GLY A 158 -39.68 -8.35 -18.11
CA GLY A 158 -39.16 -7.18 -17.41
C GLY A 158 -39.89 -6.87 -16.12
N ILE A 159 -39.35 -5.91 -15.37
CA ILE A 159 -39.88 -5.40 -14.10
C ILE A 159 -40.02 -3.88 -14.17
N SER A 160 -41.01 -3.33 -13.48
CA SER A 160 -41.23 -1.88 -13.42
C SER A 160 -40.22 -1.21 -12.48
N ALA A 161 -40.01 0.10 -12.63
CA ALA A 161 -39.20 0.88 -11.71
C ALA A 161 -39.73 0.84 -10.26
N GLU A 162 -41.04 0.65 -10.10
CA GLU A 162 -41.70 0.47 -8.81
C GLU A 162 -41.25 -0.83 -8.13
N ILE A 163 -41.26 -1.95 -8.86
CA ILE A 163 -40.80 -3.26 -8.35
C ILE A 163 -39.33 -3.18 -7.94
N ILE A 164 -38.49 -2.53 -8.75
CA ILE A 164 -37.06 -2.35 -8.42
C ILE A 164 -36.90 -1.55 -7.12
N LYS A 165 -37.62 -0.42 -6.98
CA LYS A 165 -37.53 0.42 -5.79
C LYS A 165 -38.03 -0.30 -4.54
N ALA A 166 -39.14 -1.03 -4.65
CA ALA A 166 -39.69 -1.84 -3.56
C ALA A 166 -38.72 -2.95 -3.15
N THR A 167 -38.13 -3.65 -4.12
CA THR A 167 -37.11 -4.69 -3.88
C THR A 167 -35.90 -4.13 -3.14
N LEU A 168 -35.34 -3.02 -3.61
CA LEU A 168 -34.18 -2.39 -2.97
C LEU A 168 -34.46 -1.98 -1.51
N GLU A 169 -35.65 -1.45 -1.23
CA GLU A 169 -36.02 -1.07 0.14
C GLU A 169 -36.23 -2.30 1.05
N GLN A 170 -36.95 -3.31 0.56
CA GLN A 170 -37.15 -4.57 1.29
C GLN A 170 -35.81 -5.28 1.58
N SER A 171 -34.93 -5.36 0.57
CA SER A 171 -33.58 -5.89 0.73
C SER A 171 -32.74 -5.07 1.69
N ARG A 172 -32.88 -3.74 1.72
CA ARG A 172 -32.16 -2.88 2.68
C ARG A 172 -32.57 -3.23 4.11
N ILE A 173 -33.87 -3.36 4.39
CA ILE A 173 -34.38 -3.69 5.72
C ILE A 173 -33.83 -5.05 6.17
N ALA A 174 -34.00 -6.09 5.35
CA ALA A 174 -33.53 -7.44 5.64
C ALA A 174 -32.01 -7.51 5.82
N ARG A 175 -31.24 -6.84 4.96
CA ARG A 175 -29.78 -6.81 5.05
C ARG A 175 -29.29 -6.16 6.34
N ILE A 176 -29.94 -5.09 6.81
CA ILE A 176 -29.60 -4.46 8.09
C ILE A 176 -29.89 -5.39 9.26
N GLU A 177 -30.97 -6.17 9.20
CA GLU A 177 -31.28 -7.18 10.20
C GLU A 177 -30.21 -8.27 10.26
N ILE A 178 -29.80 -8.81 9.11
CA ILE A 178 -28.70 -9.79 9.01
C ILE A 178 -27.40 -9.20 9.56
N LEU A 179 -27.05 -7.96 9.20
CA LEU A 179 -25.87 -7.27 9.72
C LEU A 179 -25.90 -7.17 11.24
N ARG A 180 -27.05 -6.80 11.83
CA ARG A 180 -27.18 -6.72 13.30
C ARG A 180 -26.91 -8.08 13.93
N THR A 181 -27.49 -9.15 13.39
CA THR A 181 -27.28 -10.51 13.88
C THR A 181 -25.82 -10.92 13.76
N MET A 182 -25.17 -10.70 12.61
CA MET A 182 -23.74 -10.98 12.42
C MET A 182 -22.86 -10.27 13.46
N LEU A 183 -23.16 -8.99 13.74
CA LEU A 183 -22.40 -8.18 14.69
C LEU A 183 -22.62 -8.58 16.16
N THR A 184 -23.63 -9.39 16.48
CA THR A 184 -23.74 -10.02 17.80
C THR A 184 -22.67 -11.09 18.03
N THR A 185 -22.14 -11.68 16.96
CA THR A 185 -21.09 -12.71 17.01
C THR A 185 -19.70 -12.11 16.97
N ILE A 186 -19.44 -11.20 16.02
CA ILE A 186 -18.17 -10.48 15.89
C ILE A 186 -18.49 -9.01 15.65
N SER A 187 -18.30 -8.18 16.67
CA SER A 187 -18.69 -6.76 16.64
C SER A 187 -17.73 -5.87 15.85
N ALA A 188 -16.45 -6.27 15.77
CA ALA A 188 -15.40 -5.55 15.05
C ALA A 188 -14.30 -6.52 14.60
N PRO A 189 -13.49 -6.17 13.58
CA PRO A 189 -12.26 -6.90 13.28
C PRO A 189 -11.38 -7.05 14.54
N LYS A 190 -10.66 -8.16 14.65
CA LYS A 190 -9.64 -8.29 15.69
C LYS A 190 -8.50 -7.29 15.46
N ASP A 191 -7.96 -6.74 16.54
CA ASP A 191 -6.86 -5.78 16.50
C ASP A 191 -5.59 -6.37 15.86
N GLU A 192 -5.36 -7.66 16.07
CA GLU A 192 -4.19 -8.35 15.54
C GLU A 192 -4.55 -9.56 14.67
N PRO A 193 -3.82 -9.76 13.55
CA PRO A 193 -3.86 -11.01 12.80
C PRO A 193 -3.47 -12.21 13.67
N SER A 194 -3.95 -13.40 13.29
CA SER A 194 -3.61 -14.68 13.92
C SER A 194 -2.09 -14.86 14.09
N ILE A 195 -1.67 -15.48 15.20
CA ILE A 195 -0.27 -15.82 15.48
C ILE A 195 0.36 -16.74 14.43
N TRP A 196 -0.47 -17.47 13.69
CA TRP A 196 -0.04 -18.39 12.62
C TRP A 196 0.00 -17.73 11.25
N ALA A 197 -0.53 -16.51 11.13
CA ALA A 197 -0.39 -15.75 9.91
C ALA A 197 1.04 -15.20 9.83
N PRO A 198 1.64 -15.13 8.62
CA PRO A 198 2.94 -14.48 8.46
C PRO A 198 2.85 -13.04 8.97
N ARG A 199 3.88 -12.54 9.64
CA ARG A 199 3.98 -11.13 10.00
C ARG A 199 4.57 -10.39 8.81
N LEU A 200 3.82 -9.43 8.27
CA LEU A 200 4.28 -8.57 7.20
C LEU A 200 4.51 -7.16 7.72
N LEU A 201 5.70 -6.63 7.45
CA LEU A 201 6.06 -5.26 7.67
C LEU A 201 6.35 -4.62 6.31
N SER A 202 5.81 -3.42 6.09
CA SER A 202 6.11 -2.62 4.90
C SER A 202 6.93 -1.40 5.29
N THR A 203 7.86 -1.01 4.43
CA THR A 203 8.57 0.27 4.52
C THR A 203 8.78 0.83 3.13
N LYS A 204 8.78 2.16 3.00
CA LYS A 204 9.07 2.83 1.74
C LYS A 204 10.53 3.29 1.73
N ILE A 205 11.23 3.02 0.63
CA ILE A 205 12.60 3.46 0.38
C ILE A 205 12.64 4.34 -0.87
N ASN A 206 13.72 5.11 -1.02
CA ASN A 206 13.95 5.85 -2.24
C ASN A 206 14.20 4.87 -3.42
N PRO A 207 13.47 4.98 -4.55
CA PRO A 207 13.61 4.07 -5.69
C PRO A 207 15.04 3.94 -6.23
N GLU A 208 15.86 5.00 -6.14
CA GLU A 208 17.26 4.97 -6.58
C GLU A 208 18.12 3.97 -5.77
N LYS A 209 17.72 3.67 -4.54
CA LYS A 209 18.44 2.76 -3.63
C LYS A 209 17.99 1.30 -3.73
N ILE A 210 16.98 0.99 -4.57
CA ILE A 210 16.53 -0.39 -4.81
C ILE A 210 17.70 -1.25 -5.28
N GLY A 211 18.53 -0.74 -6.20
CA GLY A 211 19.71 -1.45 -6.70
C GLY A 211 20.73 -1.78 -5.61
N LEU A 212 20.85 -0.92 -4.61
CA LEU A 212 21.77 -1.06 -3.48
C LEU A 212 21.26 -2.13 -2.49
N LEU A 213 19.95 -2.16 -2.25
CA LEU A 213 19.30 -3.17 -1.42
C LEU A 213 19.35 -4.57 -2.04
N ILE A 214 19.10 -4.68 -3.35
CA ILE A 214 19.17 -5.96 -4.07
C ILE A 214 20.65 -6.43 -4.13
N GLY A 215 21.56 -5.51 -4.42
CA GLY A 215 22.99 -5.79 -4.60
C GLY A 215 23.30 -6.57 -5.89
N PRO A 216 24.59 -6.76 -6.22
CA PRO A 216 25.01 -7.42 -7.46
C PRO A 216 24.49 -8.87 -7.52
N GLY A 217 23.58 -9.13 -8.46
CA GLY A 217 22.96 -10.45 -8.65
C GLY A 217 22.00 -10.88 -7.53
N GLY A 218 21.48 -9.94 -6.73
CA GLY A 218 20.58 -10.24 -5.62
C GLY A 218 21.28 -10.80 -4.38
N LYS A 219 22.61 -10.67 -4.27
CA LYS A 219 23.37 -11.23 -3.13
C LYS A 219 23.00 -10.60 -1.80
N THR A 220 22.79 -9.28 -1.75
CA THR A 220 22.49 -8.56 -0.51
C THR A 220 21.13 -8.98 0.04
N ILE A 221 20.09 -8.95 -0.80
CA ILE A 221 18.75 -9.37 -0.38
C ILE A 221 18.72 -10.84 0.02
N ARG A 222 19.37 -11.74 -0.74
CA ARG A 222 19.46 -13.17 -0.39
C ARG A 222 20.18 -13.41 0.93
N GLY A 223 21.28 -12.68 1.20
CA GLY A 223 21.98 -12.78 2.48
C GLY A 223 21.10 -12.38 3.67
N ILE A 224 20.33 -11.31 3.55
CA ILE A 224 19.37 -10.91 4.59
C ILE A 224 18.30 -11.99 4.77
N GLN A 225 17.77 -12.54 3.68
CA GLN A 225 16.75 -13.59 3.73
C GLN A 225 17.27 -14.91 4.32
N GLU A 226 18.52 -15.31 4.03
CA GLU A 226 19.14 -16.52 4.58
C GLU A 226 19.41 -16.39 6.08
N GLU A 227 19.86 -15.22 6.54
CA GLU A 227 20.17 -14.99 7.95
C GLU A 227 18.94 -14.81 8.82
N THR A 228 17.90 -14.14 8.30
CA THR A 228 16.68 -13.83 9.06
C THR A 228 15.55 -14.83 8.82
N GLY A 229 15.64 -15.67 7.78
CA GLY A 229 14.53 -16.50 7.32
C GLY A 229 13.35 -15.71 6.76
N ALA A 230 13.44 -14.38 6.65
CA ALA A 230 12.39 -13.54 6.13
C ALA A 230 12.34 -13.60 4.58
N THR A 231 11.16 -13.37 4.02
CA THR A 231 10.97 -13.10 2.60
C THR A 231 10.89 -11.61 2.38
N ILE A 232 11.78 -11.07 1.55
CA ILE A 232 11.80 -9.65 1.20
C ILE A 232 11.36 -9.52 -0.26
N ASP A 233 10.36 -8.69 -0.50
CA ASP A 233 9.86 -8.34 -1.81
C ASP A 233 9.97 -6.83 -2.01
N VAL A 234 10.46 -6.40 -3.17
CA VAL A 234 10.75 -5.00 -3.45
C VAL A 234 10.04 -4.61 -4.73
N GLN A 235 9.16 -3.62 -4.63
CA GLN A 235 8.43 -3.05 -5.76
C GLN A 235 9.22 -1.91 -6.41
N GLU A 236 8.92 -1.63 -7.68
CA GLU A 236 9.59 -0.59 -8.48
C GLU A 236 9.36 0.83 -7.93
N ASP A 237 8.28 1.04 -7.17
CA ASP A 237 7.94 2.30 -6.53
C ASP A 237 8.71 2.57 -5.22
N GLY A 238 9.59 1.64 -4.82
CA GLY A 238 10.35 1.70 -3.57
C GLY A 238 9.63 1.10 -2.36
N THR A 239 8.49 0.43 -2.54
CA THR A 239 7.82 -0.28 -1.44
C THR A 239 8.52 -1.61 -1.17
N VAL A 240 9.07 -1.78 0.04
CA VAL A 240 9.70 -3.03 0.50
C VAL A 240 8.78 -3.73 1.48
N LEU A 241 8.44 -4.97 1.17
CA LEU A 241 7.62 -5.85 1.98
C LEU A 241 8.49 -6.94 2.60
N VAL A 242 8.49 -7.03 3.93
CA VAL A 242 9.22 -8.03 4.68
C VAL A 242 8.22 -8.97 5.36
N ALA A 243 8.23 -10.23 4.99
CA ALA A 243 7.38 -11.26 5.56
C ALA A 243 8.19 -12.29 6.35
N SER A 244 7.80 -12.60 7.59
CA SER A 244 8.42 -13.68 8.37
C SER A 244 7.39 -14.47 9.18
N SER A 245 7.76 -15.65 9.66
CA SER A 245 6.94 -16.47 10.57
C SER A 245 6.81 -15.87 11.96
N THR A 246 7.76 -15.03 12.37
CA THR A 246 7.77 -14.36 13.68
C THR A 246 8.06 -12.87 13.54
N LEU A 247 7.56 -12.07 14.48
CA LEU A 247 7.77 -10.62 14.49
C LEU A 247 9.26 -10.25 14.61
N GLU A 248 10.01 -10.91 15.50
CA GLU A 248 11.43 -10.63 15.75
C GLU A 248 12.28 -10.71 14.48
N TRP A 249 12.11 -11.78 13.70
CA TRP A 249 12.81 -11.94 12.42
C TRP A 249 12.39 -10.93 11.35
N ALA A 250 11.10 -10.53 11.34
CA ALA A 250 10.63 -9.48 10.44
C ALA A 250 11.25 -8.13 10.80
N GLU A 251 11.31 -7.77 12.08
CA GLU A 251 11.93 -6.54 12.58
C GLU A 251 13.44 -6.53 12.32
N ALA A 252 14.14 -7.65 12.55
CA ALA A 252 15.57 -7.77 12.27
C ALA A 252 15.88 -7.58 10.78
N ALA A 253 15.06 -8.16 9.89
CA ALA A 253 15.20 -7.96 8.45
C ALA A 253 14.91 -6.50 8.05
N LEU A 254 13.86 -5.90 8.60
CA LEU A 254 13.49 -4.51 8.34
C LEU A 254 14.57 -3.52 8.83
N ALA A 255 15.15 -3.75 10.01
CA ALA A 255 16.25 -2.95 10.52
C ALA A 255 17.49 -2.99 9.62
N ARG A 256 17.77 -4.16 9.01
CA ARG A 256 18.86 -4.29 8.03
C ARG A 256 18.56 -3.60 6.71
N VAL A 257 17.33 -3.72 6.22
CA VAL A 257 16.87 -2.98 5.04
C VAL A 257 17.09 -1.48 5.28
N GLN A 258 16.62 -0.96 6.42
CA GLN A 258 16.78 0.44 6.81
C GLN A 258 18.24 0.84 7.04
N ALA A 259 19.11 -0.04 7.54
CA ALA A 259 20.53 0.27 7.68
C ALA A 259 21.21 0.47 6.32
N ILE A 260 20.79 -0.28 5.29
CA ILE A 260 21.35 -0.20 3.93
C ILE A 260 20.73 0.95 3.14
N THR A 261 19.42 1.15 3.24
CA THR A 261 18.67 2.15 2.46
C THR A 261 18.48 3.47 3.18
N GLY A 262 18.79 3.52 4.47
CA GLY A 262 18.64 4.66 5.34
C GLY A 262 19.25 5.92 4.72
N GLU A 263 18.45 6.98 4.72
CA GLU A 263 18.97 8.30 4.45
C GLU A 263 19.62 8.85 5.70
N VAL A 264 20.75 9.53 5.49
CA VAL A 264 21.43 10.24 6.56
C VAL A 264 20.63 11.52 6.79
N GLU A 265 19.79 11.54 7.81
CA GLU A 265 18.94 12.68 8.15
C GLU A 265 19.80 13.83 8.68
N VAL A 266 19.72 14.98 8.02
CA VAL A 266 20.37 16.22 8.49
C VAL A 266 19.83 16.56 9.87
N GLY A 267 20.72 16.74 10.84
CA GLY A 267 20.39 17.03 12.24
C GLY A 267 20.35 15.81 13.16
N LYS A 268 20.40 14.58 12.65
CA LYS A 268 20.42 13.37 13.50
C LYS A 268 21.85 13.03 13.95
N ILE A 269 21.97 12.52 15.17
CA ILE A 269 23.22 12.06 15.75
C ILE A 269 23.38 10.58 15.43
N TYR A 270 24.51 10.21 14.84
CA TYR A 270 24.85 8.84 14.54
C TYR A 270 26.14 8.43 15.26
N GLU A 271 26.24 7.15 15.64
CA GLU A 271 27.50 6.54 16.10
C GLU A 271 28.19 5.89 14.90
N GLY A 272 29.33 6.44 14.50
CA GLY A 272 30.07 5.97 13.33
C GLY A 272 31.51 5.62 13.64
N ARG A 273 32.11 4.74 12.82
CA ARG A 273 33.49 4.29 13.00
C ARG A 273 34.43 5.10 12.12
N VAL A 274 35.55 5.55 12.65
CA VAL A 274 36.57 6.28 11.87
C VAL A 274 37.23 5.33 10.87
N THR A 275 37.01 5.52 9.57
CA THR A 275 37.58 4.70 8.50
C THR A 275 38.95 5.21 8.06
N SER A 276 39.14 6.53 8.00
CA SER A 276 40.44 7.13 7.68
C SER A 276 40.58 8.53 8.27
N VAL A 277 41.81 8.90 8.61
CA VAL A 277 42.14 10.23 9.14
C VAL A 277 43.06 10.92 8.14
N LYS A 278 42.78 12.19 7.81
CA LYS A 278 43.62 13.06 6.98
C LYS A 278 43.89 14.37 7.72
N ASP A 279 44.85 15.14 7.22
CA ASP A 279 45.30 16.39 7.86
C ASP A 279 44.19 17.45 8.00
N PHE A 280 43.12 17.37 7.19
CA PHE A 280 42.00 18.32 7.20
C PHE A 280 40.72 17.77 7.85
N GLY A 281 40.70 16.51 8.29
CA GLY A 281 39.52 15.91 8.90
C GLY A 281 39.54 14.39 8.99
N ALA A 282 38.53 13.84 9.65
CA ALA A 282 38.32 12.40 9.81
C ALA A 282 37.12 11.94 8.96
N PHE A 283 37.29 10.83 8.25
CA PHE A 283 36.20 10.11 7.60
C PHE A 283 35.60 9.12 8.59
N VAL A 284 34.30 9.24 8.79
CA VAL A 284 33.54 8.42 9.74
C VAL A 284 32.45 7.70 8.95
N GLU A 285 32.45 6.37 9.00
CA GLU A 285 31.40 5.53 8.43
C GLU A 285 30.18 5.58 9.36
N ILE A 286 29.11 6.19 8.87
CA ILE A 286 27.86 6.42 9.63
C ILE A 286 26.86 5.29 9.40
N LEU A 287 26.81 4.80 8.17
CA LEU A 287 25.99 3.69 7.71
C LEU A 287 26.87 2.79 6.83
N PRO A 288 26.55 1.48 6.70
CA PRO A 288 27.34 0.57 5.88
C PRO A 288 27.55 1.10 4.45
N GLY A 289 28.80 1.43 4.11
CA GLY A 289 29.16 1.98 2.79
C GLY A 289 28.89 3.48 2.59
N ARG A 290 28.59 4.24 3.66
CA ARG A 290 28.38 5.70 3.60
C ARG A 290 29.27 6.43 4.61
N ASP A 291 30.28 7.09 4.06
CA ASP A 291 31.26 7.88 4.80
C ASP A 291 30.83 9.35 4.88
N GLY A 292 30.96 9.95 6.05
CA GLY A 292 30.87 11.39 6.26
C GLY A 292 32.24 12.00 6.59
N LEU A 293 32.46 13.24 6.15
CA LEU A 293 33.66 14.00 6.49
C LEU A 293 33.37 14.87 7.72
N CYS A 294 34.10 14.64 8.80
CA CYS A 294 34.18 15.54 9.93
C CYS A 294 35.42 16.44 9.78
N HIS A 295 35.21 17.72 9.51
CA HIS A 295 36.32 18.68 9.36
C HIS A 295 37.02 18.92 10.70
N ILE A 296 38.32 19.25 10.68
CA ILE A 296 39.13 19.48 11.89
C ILE A 296 38.51 20.55 12.83
N SER A 297 37.82 21.53 12.25
CA SER A 297 37.13 22.60 13.00
C SER A 297 35.84 22.17 13.70
N GLU A 298 35.30 21.00 13.34
CA GLU A 298 34.04 20.45 13.85
C GLU A 298 34.25 19.24 14.79
N LEU A 299 35.52 18.89 15.04
CA LEU A 299 35.95 17.74 15.84
C LEU A 299 35.99 18.02 17.35
N SER A 300 36.26 19.26 17.77
CA SER A 300 36.30 19.65 19.18
C SER A 300 36.06 21.17 19.34
N ASN A 301 35.68 21.60 20.55
CA ASN A 301 35.54 23.01 20.91
C ASN A 301 36.88 23.73 21.12
N GLU A 302 37.97 22.98 21.28
CA GLU A 302 39.33 23.49 21.48
C GLU A 302 40.13 23.52 20.17
N TYR A 303 41.19 24.34 20.10
CA TYR A 303 42.02 24.43 18.89
C TYR A 303 42.85 23.15 18.71
N VAL A 304 42.44 22.30 17.78
CA VAL A 304 43.14 21.05 17.45
C VAL A 304 44.11 21.32 16.30
N GLY A 305 45.41 21.25 16.59
CA GLY A 305 46.46 21.41 15.57
C GLY A 305 46.66 20.19 14.67
N ASN A 306 46.30 18.99 15.14
CA ASN A 306 46.47 17.75 14.40
C ASN A 306 45.32 16.77 14.67
N VAL A 307 44.69 16.24 13.62
CA VAL A 307 43.52 15.35 13.76
C VAL A 307 43.88 14.04 14.48
N ASN A 308 45.13 13.58 14.31
CA ASN A 308 45.64 12.36 14.95
C ASN A 308 45.73 12.43 16.49
N ASP A 309 45.69 13.62 17.07
CA ASP A 309 45.74 13.80 18.53
C ASP A 309 44.37 13.55 19.19
N VAL A 310 43.28 13.61 18.41
CA VAL A 310 41.90 13.52 18.90
C VAL A 310 41.23 12.22 18.47
N VAL A 311 41.59 11.67 17.32
CA VAL A 311 40.92 10.49 16.75
C VAL A 311 41.90 9.51 16.14
N LYS A 312 41.71 8.22 16.41
CA LYS A 312 42.42 7.14 15.74
C LYS A 312 41.53 6.40 14.76
N VAL A 313 42.15 5.84 13.73
CA VAL A 313 41.48 4.95 12.78
C VAL A 313 40.91 3.76 13.55
N GLY A 314 39.60 3.55 13.43
CA GLY A 314 38.87 2.49 14.09
C GLY A 314 38.08 2.89 15.34
N ASP A 315 38.23 4.13 15.84
CA ASP A 315 37.46 4.63 16.99
C ASP A 315 35.97 4.84 16.65
N MET A 316 35.10 4.67 17.64
CA MET A 316 33.67 4.95 17.54
C MET A 316 33.39 6.38 18.00
N LEU A 317 32.76 7.18 17.15
CA LEU A 317 32.53 8.60 17.40
C LEU A 317 31.07 8.96 17.12
N LYS A 318 30.45 9.68 18.06
CA LYS A 318 29.12 10.27 17.86
C LYS A 318 29.26 11.51 17.00
N VAL A 319 28.52 11.60 15.91
CA VAL A 319 28.60 12.71 14.95
C VAL A 319 27.20 13.14 14.53
N LYS A 320 26.93 14.45 14.52
CA LYS A 320 25.70 15.05 14.00
C LYS A 320 25.89 15.43 12.54
N VAL A 321 24.90 15.13 11.72
CA VAL A 321 24.94 15.46 10.29
C VAL A 321 24.53 16.93 10.12
N LEU A 322 25.39 17.75 9.54
CA LEU A 322 25.12 19.17 9.32
C LEU A 322 24.45 19.43 7.97
N LEU A 323 24.96 18.83 6.90
CA LEU A 323 24.53 19.05 5.52
C LEU A 323 24.84 17.81 4.68
N VAL A 324 23.96 17.48 3.76
CA VAL A 324 24.22 16.53 2.66
C VAL A 324 24.29 17.37 1.39
N ASP A 325 25.43 17.31 0.70
CA ASP A 325 25.67 18.05 -0.54
C ASP A 325 25.01 17.37 -1.75
N GLU A 326 24.87 18.06 -2.89
CA GLU A 326 24.24 17.53 -4.12
C GLU A 326 24.95 16.29 -4.71
N HIS A 327 26.19 16.02 -4.26
CA HIS A 327 27.00 14.85 -4.61
C HIS A 327 26.94 13.74 -3.54
N ASP A 328 25.92 13.76 -2.69
CA ASP A 328 25.66 12.79 -1.61
C ASP A 328 26.77 12.73 -0.52
N ARG A 329 27.62 13.76 -0.46
CA ARG A 329 28.69 13.91 0.53
C ARG A 329 28.13 14.48 1.83
N VAL A 330 28.33 13.73 2.92
CA VAL A 330 27.80 14.08 4.24
C VAL A 330 28.84 14.89 5.03
N LYS A 331 28.49 16.11 5.45
CA LYS A 331 29.27 16.89 6.41
C LYS A 331 28.85 16.57 7.83
N LEU A 332 29.81 16.19 8.65
CA LEU A 332 29.61 15.79 10.04
C LEU A 332 30.22 16.80 11.02
N SER A 333 29.62 16.90 12.20
CA SER A 333 30.18 17.64 13.33
C SER A 333 30.01 16.88 14.65
N HIS A 334 31.10 16.79 15.42
CA HIS A 334 31.09 16.28 16.78
C HIS A 334 30.70 17.39 17.78
N LYS A 335 31.10 18.64 17.49
CA LYS A 335 30.79 19.83 18.31
C LYS A 335 29.29 20.13 18.42
N ALA A 336 28.52 19.85 17.38
CA ALA A 336 27.09 20.14 17.32
C ALA A 336 26.21 19.18 18.16
N ILE A 337 26.81 18.28 18.94
CA ILE A 337 26.12 17.34 19.85
C ILE A 337 25.75 18.01 21.19
N ASP A 338 26.59 18.93 21.68
CA ASP A 338 26.43 19.61 22.98
C ASP A 338 25.81 21.01 22.88
N ALA A 339 25.47 21.47 21.67
CA ALA A 339 24.84 22.77 21.46
C ALA A 339 23.30 22.65 21.58
N PRO A 340 22.65 23.40 22.50
CA PRO A 340 21.19 23.48 22.52
C PRO A 340 20.66 24.08 21.21
N GLU A 341 19.52 23.58 20.74
CA GLU A 341 18.87 24.06 19.52
C GLU A 341 18.58 25.56 19.59
N GLY A 342 19.32 26.35 18.81
CA GLY A 342 19.02 27.77 18.60
C GLY A 342 20.24 28.63 18.37
N ASP A 343 20.90 28.50 17.22
CA ASP A 343 21.41 29.68 16.50
C ASP A 343 21.78 29.30 15.06
N ALA A 344 20.84 29.50 14.12
CA ALA A 344 21.11 29.48 12.69
C ALA A 344 20.72 30.85 12.14
N GLY A 345 21.69 31.75 12.04
CA GLY A 345 21.48 33.08 11.50
C GLY A 345 22.73 33.96 11.53
N GLY A 346 23.75 33.61 10.76
CA GLY A 346 24.94 34.45 10.58
C GLY A 346 25.50 34.34 9.17
N GLU A 347 25.04 35.20 8.27
CA GLU A 347 25.66 35.41 6.95
C GLU A 347 27.12 35.91 7.11
N PRO A 348 28.07 35.50 6.25
CA PRO A 348 29.41 36.07 6.28
C PRO A 348 29.42 37.46 5.64
N GLN A 349 29.63 38.50 6.46
CA GLN A 349 30.03 39.83 5.99
C GLN A 349 31.43 39.76 5.37
N THR A 350 31.57 40.28 4.15
CA THR A 350 32.87 40.58 3.54
C THR A 350 33.10 42.09 3.56
N ALA A 351 34.10 42.52 4.32
CA ALA A 351 34.81 43.79 4.19
C ALA A 351 36.28 43.42 3.95
N GLY A 352 37.05 43.94 3.00
CA GLY A 352 37.01 45.21 2.30
C GLY A 352 38.42 45.82 2.45
N ALA A 353 39.21 45.86 1.39
CA ALA A 353 40.45 46.65 1.33
C ALA A 353 40.75 47.06 -0.13
N GLY A 354 40.81 48.38 -0.38
CA GLY A 354 41.36 48.99 -1.60
C GLY A 354 42.89 48.83 -1.66
N ASP A 355 43.63 49.26 -2.68
CA ASP A 355 43.51 50.45 -3.53
C ASP A 355 44.44 50.31 -4.76
N SER A 356 44.20 51.18 -5.75
CA SER A 356 45.11 51.74 -6.77
C SER A 356 45.19 51.11 -8.18
N GLY A 357 44.42 51.71 -9.11
CA GLY A 357 44.96 52.57 -10.16
C GLY A 357 45.35 51.99 -11.52
N GLY A 358 44.69 52.44 -12.60
CA GLY A 358 45.33 52.56 -13.93
C GLY A 358 44.50 52.35 -15.20
N ARG A 359 43.85 53.43 -15.68
CA ARG A 359 43.59 53.87 -17.08
C ARG A 359 43.48 52.89 -18.28
N GLY A 360 42.43 53.13 -19.10
CA GLY A 360 42.40 52.98 -20.57
C GLY A 360 41.01 52.62 -21.11
N ASP A 361 40.11 53.56 -21.38
CA ASP A 361 39.78 54.18 -22.69
C ASP A 361 39.63 53.22 -23.90
N ARG A 362 38.38 52.99 -24.36
CA ARG A 362 37.85 53.24 -25.74
C ARG A 362 36.74 52.29 -26.22
N GLY A 363 35.65 52.90 -26.70
CA GLY A 363 34.78 52.47 -27.82
C GLY A 363 33.62 51.53 -27.45
N GLY A 364 32.35 51.73 -27.81
CA GLY A 364 31.71 52.62 -28.79
C GLY A 364 31.04 51.81 -29.92
N ARG A 365 29.70 52.01 -30.08
CA ARG A 365 28.73 51.43 -31.07
C ARG A 365 28.04 50.12 -30.65
N GLY A 366 26.73 49.92 -30.84
CA GLY A 366 25.66 50.72 -31.47
C GLY A 366 24.47 49.83 -31.92
N GLY A 367 23.29 50.44 -32.08
CA GLY A 367 22.09 49.90 -32.78
C GLY A 367 21.11 49.15 -31.86
N ASP A 368 19.95 49.64 -31.42
CA ASP A 368 18.85 50.44 -31.99
C ASP A 368 17.83 49.64 -32.85
N ARG A 369 16.53 49.94 -32.59
CA ARG A 369 15.25 49.51 -33.23
C ARG A 369 14.76 48.10 -32.88
N GLY A 370 13.49 47.83 -32.56
CA GLY A 370 12.20 48.54 -32.53
C GLY A 370 11.17 47.42 -32.30
N GLY A 371 10.08 47.53 -31.55
CA GLY A 371 9.10 48.59 -31.55
C GLY A 371 7.88 48.22 -32.41
N ARG A 372 6.79 47.80 -31.74
CA ARG A 372 5.36 48.04 -32.05
C ARG A 372 4.52 47.01 -32.84
N GLY A 373 3.35 46.73 -32.24
CA GLY A 373 2.04 46.55 -32.89
C GLY A 373 1.69 45.10 -33.22
N GLY A 374 0.48 44.58 -33.03
CA GLY A 374 -0.81 45.17 -32.70
C GLY A 374 -1.90 44.13 -32.97
N ARG A 375 -2.98 44.16 -32.18
CA ARG A 375 -4.20 43.35 -32.28
C ARG A 375 -4.86 43.36 -33.68
N SER A 376 -5.47 42.23 -34.03
CA SER A 376 -6.86 42.01 -34.54
C SER A 376 -6.83 40.65 -35.27
N GLY A 377 -7.74 39.69 -35.16
CA GLY A 377 -9.18 39.74 -34.99
C GLY A 377 -9.80 38.93 -36.15
N GLY A 378 -10.61 37.91 -35.81
CA GLY A 378 -11.68 37.41 -36.68
C GLY A 378 -11.38 36.26 -37.65
N GLY A 379 -11.93 35.09 -37.32
CA GLY A 379 -13.08 34.56 -38.07
C GLY A 379 -12.87 33.43 -39.10
N ARG A 380 -13.72 32.40 -38.93
CA ARG A 380 -14.20 31.40 -39.91
C ARG A 380 -13.15 30.35 -40.31
N GLY A 381 -13.42 29.05 -40.40
CA GLY A 381 -14.64 28.24 -40.44
C GLY A 381 -14.40 27.05 -41.40
N ARG A 382 -15.12 25.93 -41.19
CA ARG A 382 -15.19 24.71 -42.04
C ARG A 382 -13.91 23.85 -42.09
N ARG A 383 -13.91 22.52 -42.26
CA ARG A 383 -14.89 21.44 -42.55
C ARG A 383 -14.16 20.11 -42.21
N GLU A 384 -14.87 19.02 -41.85
CA GLU A 384 -14.97 17.75 -42.61
C GLU A 384 -13.62 17.33 -43.25
N ASP A 385 -12.98 16.23 -42.85
CA ASP A 385 -13.47 14.84 -42.86
C ASP A 385 -13.07 13.97 -41.66
#